data_AF-A0A9J6H5N1-F1
#
_entry.id   AF-A0A9J6H5N1-F1
#
_cell.length_a   1.000
_cell.length_b   1.000
_cell.length_c   1.000
_cell.angle_alpha   90.00
_cell.angle_beta   90.00
_cell.angle_gamma   90.00
#
_symmetry.space_group_name_H-M   'P 1'
#
loop_
_entity.id
_entity.type
_entity.pdbx_description
1 polymer ?
#
loop_
_entity_poly.entity_id
_entity_poly.type
_entity_poly.pdbx_seq_one_letter_code
_entity_poly.pdbx_strand_id
1 'polypeptide(L)'
;MLLAGDATRWKKRVHALAHKNEVSLPVLNNIKETSLSGKQLQERVVAAETRRWADRAVAKPSLRLYASHKHAISQEHFCDNLPGSAMLFKVRAGVLRTRMWRRKWDDAEEVMCAVCGEEEEMAENIVLRCEQLNPHHPSDTTMAEALGFIAHPPPGGALGTDDTTGASGAPPGG
;
A
#
# COMPACT_ATOMS: atom_id res chain seq x y z
N MET A 1 51.08 22.76 8.07
CA MET A 1 50.48 22.80 6.72
C MET A 1 49.51 21.62 6.64
N LEU A 2 48.23 21.85 6.95
CA LEU A 2 47.21 20.78 7.01
C LEU A 2 46.59 20.61 5.62
N LEU A 3 46.65 19.40 5.10
CA LEU A 3 46.08 19.00 3.82
C LEU A 3 44.55 19.18 3.86
N ALA A 4 44.06 20.30 3.34
CA ALA A 4 42.64 20.48 3.01
C ALA A 4 42.33 19.60 1.79
N GLY A 5 42.15 18.30 2.03
CA GLY A 5 41.73 17.37 0.99
C GLY A 5 40.30 17.68 0.57
N ASP A 6 40.12 18.08 -0.69
CA ASP A 6 38.83 18.41 -1.27
C ASP A 6 37.84 17.24 -1.15
N ALA A 7 36.95 17.32 -0.18
CA ALA A 7 35.77 16.47 -0.13
C ALA A 7 34.86 16.86 -1.31
N THR A 8 34.90 16.05 -2.37
CA THR A 8 34.06 16.24 -3.55
C THR A 8 32.57 16.33 -3.15
N ARG A 9 31.76 17.02 -3.95
CA ARG A 9 30.30 17.13 -3.73
C ARG A 9 29.66 15.74 -3.54
N TRP A 10 30.16 14.74 -4.28
CA TRP A 10 29.77 13.35 -4.15
C TRP A 10 30.09 12.79 -2.75
N LYS A 11 31.32 12.94 -2.25
CA LYS A 11 31.70 12.47 -0.90
C LYS A 11 30.81 13.12 0.17
N LYS A 12 30.61 14.44 0.11
CA LYS A 12 29.72 15.14 1.06
C LYS A 12 28.30 14.57 1.06
N ARG A 13 27.75 14.30 -0.12
CA ARG A 13 26.41 13.71 -0.28
C ARG A 13 26.36 12.28 0.27
N VAL A 14 27.37 11.47 -0.01
CA VAL A 14 27.47 10.08 0.50
C VAL A 14 27.55 10.08 2.03
N HIS A 15 28.39 10.93 2.63
CA HIS A 15 28.47 11.08 4.09
C HIS A 15 27.15 11.53 4.70
N ALA A 16 26.47 12.51 4.08
CA ALA A 16 25.17 12.96 4.57
C ALA A 16 24.11 11.85 4.51
N LEU A 17 24.07 11.07 3.43
CA LEU A 17 23.14 9.94 3.28
C LEU A 17 23.45 8.80 4.24
N ALA A 18 24.73 8.48 4.41
CA ALA A 18 25.18 7.45 5.32
C ALA A 18 24.82 7.79 6.78
N HIS A 19 25.07 9.05 7.18
CA HIS A 19 24.65 9.55 8.49
C HIS A 19 23.13 9.52 8.65
N LYS A 20 22.37 9.98 7.65
CA LYS A 20 20.90 10.00 7.68
C LYS A 20 20.29 8.60 7.85
N ASN A 21 20.90 7.59 7.24
CA ASN A 21 20.40 6.22 7.23
C ASN A 21 21.17 5.29 8.19
N GLU A 22 22.00 5.85 9.07
CA GLU A 22 22.78 5.10 10.07
C GLU A 22 23.63 3.97 9.46
N VAL A 23 24.19 4.23 8.27
CA VAL A 23 25.09 3.33 7.56
C VAL A 23 26.53 3.72 7.88
N SER A 24 27.32 2.76 8.37
CA SER A 24 28.75 2.97 8.57
C SER A 24 29.46 2.97 7.21
N LEU A 25 30.26 4.01 6.95
CA LEU A 25 31.03 4.10 5.71
C LEU A 25 32.35 3.35 5.85
N PRO A 26 32.84 2.71 4.77
CA PRO A 26 34.11 2.05 4.79
C PRO A 26 35.26 3.02 5.04
N VAL A 27 36.08 2.71 6.04
CA VAL A 27 37.33 3.40 6.32
C VAL A 27 38.38 2.82 5.37
N LEU A 28 39.23 3.67 4.78
CA LEU A 28 40.22 3.30 3.76
C LEU A 28 41.09 2.08 4.14
N ASN A 29 41.33 1.87 5.44
CA ASN A 29 42.15 0.77 5.93
C ASN A 29 41.41 -0.56 6.07
N ASN A 30 40.07 -0.56 6.15
CA ASN A 30 39.25 -1.75 6.47
C ASN A 30 38.05 -1.91 5.53
N ILE A 31 38.27 -1.73 4.22
CA ILE A 31 37.22 -1.80 3.18
C ILE A 31 36.47 -3.15 3.21
N LYS A 32 37.16 -4.25 3.53
CA LYS A 32 36.58 -5.61 3.59
C LYS A 32 35.68 -5.86 4.81
N GLU A 33 35.94 -5.21 5.95
CA GLU A 33 35.14 -5.36 7.18
C GLU A 33 33.89 -4.48 7.17
N THR A 34 33.91 -3.40 6.40
CA THR A 34 32.83 -2.41 6.31
C THR A 34 32.00 -2.54 5.04
N SER A 35 32.37 -3.44 4.12
CA SER A 35 31.61 -3.73 2.91
C SER A 35 30.34 -4.50 3.24
N LEU A 36 29.25 -3.78 3.51
CA LEU A 36 27.90 -4.33 3.46
C LEU A 36 27.61 -4.79 2.03
N SER A 37 26.99 -5.97 1.89
CA SER A 37 26.38 -6.34 0.62
C SER A 37 25.26 -5.35 0.27
N GLY A 38 24.93 -5.24 -1.03
CA GLY A 38 23.83 -4.37 -1.48
C GLY A 38 22.51 -4.66 -0.76
N LYS A 39 22.21 -5.93 -0.48
CA LYS A 39 21.01 -6.35 0.26
C LYS A 39 21.03 -5.84 1.71
N GLN A 40 22.13 -6.05 2.43
CA GLN A 40 22.28 -5.57 3.81
C GLN A 40 22.21 -4.04 3.89
N LEU A 41 22.75 -3.34 2.89
CA LEU A 41 22.63 -1.88 2.81
C LEU A 41 21.17 -1.46 2.63
N GLN A 42 20.45 -2.11 1.72
CA GLN A 42 19.03 -1.83 1.48
C GLN A 42 18.20 -2.08 2.73
N GLU A 43 18.39 -3.21 3.42
CA GLU A 43 17.71 -3.54 4.67
C GLU A 43 17.94 -2.47 5.74
N ARG A 44 19.18 -2.00 5.91
CA ARG A 44 19.49 -0.92 6.86
C ARG A 44 18.80 0.39 6.50
N VAL A 45 18.81 0.77 5.22
CA VAL A 45 18.12 1.98 4.77
C VAL A 45 16.61 1.87 5.03
N VAL A 46 15.99 0.75 4.66
CA VAL A 46 14.56 0.51 4.90
C VAL A 46 14.23 0.56 6.39
N ALA A 47 15.05 -0.07 7.25
CA ALA A 47 14.85 -0.04 8.69
C ALA A 47 14.96 1.39 9.27
N ALA A 48 15.98 2.14 8.87
CA ALA A 48 16.18 3.52 9.32
C ALA A 48 15.04 4.44 8.86
N GLU A 49 14.61 4.29 7.61
CA GLU A 49 13.48 5.07 7.06
C GLU A 49 12.16 4.71 7.74
N THR A 50 11.91 3.41 7.98
CA THR A 50 10.70 2.91 8.66
C THR A 50 10.61 3.46 10.08
N ARG A 51 11.69 3.36 10.87
CA ARG A 51 11.73 3.93 12.22
C ARG A 51 11.50 5.44 12.20
N ARG A 52 12.23 6.17 11.35
CA ARG A 52 12.09 7.63 11.25
C ARG A 52 10.70 8.07 10.78
N TRP A 53 10.03 7.28 9.94
CA TRP A 53 8.64 7.51 9.57
C TRP A 53 7.70 7.30 10.76
N ALA A 54 7.81 6.18 11.46
CA ALA A 54 7.00 5.87 12.64
C ALA A 54 7.15 6.93 13.74
N ASP A 55 8.39 7.28 14.10
CA ASP A 55 8.69 8.29 15.13
C ASP A 55 8.06 9.65 14.79
N ARG A 56 8.15 10.06 13.52
CA ARG A 56 7.54 11.33 13.06
C ARG A 56 6.03 11.28 12.97
N ALA A 57 5.44 10.10 12.72
CA ALA A 57 4.00 9.93 12.75
C ALA A 57 3.47 10.06 14.18
N VAL A 58 4.12 9.39 15.15
CA VAL A 58 3.77 9.46 16.57
C VAL A 58 3.97 10.86 17.15
N ALA A 59 5.06 11.55 16.77
CA ALA A 59 5.36 12.89 17.26
C ALA A 59 4.33 13.96 16.87
N LYS A 60 3.44 13.69 15.90
CA LYS A 60 2.43 14.64 15.42
C LYS A 60 1.06 14.28 16.00
N PRO A 61 0.47 15.12 16.88
CA PRO A 61 -0.84 14.84 17.48
C PRO A 61 -1.96 14.65 16.44
N SER A 62 -1.91 15.39 15.32
CA SER A 62 -2.87 15.28 14.23
C SER A 62 -2.83 13.93 13.49
N LEU A 63 -1.74 13.15 13.64
CA LEU A 63 -1.58 11.84 13.03
C LEU A 63 -1.80 10.69 14.03
N ARG A 64 -2.33 10.93 15.23
CA ARG A 64 -2.50 9.89 16.26
C ARG A 64 -3.28 8.67 15.77
N LEU A 65 -4.40 8.89 15.06
CA LEU A 65 -5.21 7.79 14.51
C LEU A 65 -4.48 7.04 13.39
N TYR A 66 -3.70 7.77 12.58
CA TYR A 66 -2.88 7.17 11.53
C TYR A 66 -1.78 6.30 12.14
N ALA A 67 -1.05 6.80 13.13
CA ALA A 67 0.05 6.10 13.79
C ALA A 67 -0.42 4.83 14.54
N SER A 68 -1.68 4.79 15.00
CA SER A 68 -2.22 3.60 15.67
C SER A 68 -2.60 2.46 14.72
N HIS A 69 -2.87 2.75 13.44
CA HIS A 69 -3.37 1.75 12.48
C HIS A 69 -2.43 1.51 11.29
N LYS A 70 -1.55 2.45 10.94
CA LYS A 70 -0.60 2.30 9.84
C LYS A 70 0.71 1.71 10.37
N HIS A 71 0.94 0.43 10.10
CA HIS A 71 2.10 -0.30 10.62
C HIS A 71 3.29 -0.39 9.65
N ALA A 72 3.06 -0.16 8.36
CA ALA A 72 4.09 -0.24 7.32
C ALA A 72 3.98 0.90 6.31
N ILE A 73 5.12 1.29 5.72
CA ILE A 73 5.16 2.21 4.58
C ILE A 73 4.74 1.44 3.32
N SER A 74 3.43 1.35 3.12
CA SER A 74 2.82 0.68 1.96
C SER A 74 1.62 1.45 1.44
N GLN A 75 1.22 1.16 0.20
CA GLN A 75 -0.07 1.63 -0.32
C GLN A 75 -1.22 0.89 0.38
N GLU A 76 -2.32 1.59 0.62
CA GLU A 76 -3.57 0.97 1.10
C GLU A 76 -4.34 0.37 -0.07
N HIS A 77 -4.78 -0.88 0.06
CA HIS A 77 -5.44 -1.60 -1.03
C HIS A 77 -6.89 -1.17 -1.28
N PHE A 78 -7.59 -0.58 -0.30
CA PHE A 78 -8.97 -0.08 -0.48
C PHE A 78 -9.06 1.20 -1.33
N CYS A 79 -7.93 1.85 -1.62
CA CYS A 79 -7.81 3.00 -2.53
C CYS A 79 -7.04 2.58 -3.79
N ASP A 80 -7.55 1.58 -4.49
CA ASP A 80 -6.99 1.00 -5.71
C ASP A 80 -7.08 1.90 -6.96
N ASN A 81 -7.62 3.11 -6.84
CA ASN A 81 -7.94 4.03 -7.94
C ASN A 81 -8.83 3.41 -9.03
N LEU A 82 -9.48 2.28 -8.75
CA LEU A 82 -10.48 1.71 -9.62
C LEU A 82 -11.75 2.58 -9.61
N PRO A 83 -12.65 2.40 -10.59
CA PRO A 83 -13.88 3.18 -10.67
C PRO A 83 -14.69 3.19 -9.35
N GLY A 84 -14.69 2.08 -8.61
CA GLY A 84 -15.35 1.97 -7.30
C GLY A 84 -14.77 2.89 -6.23
N SER A 85 -13.45 2.86 -6.01
CA SER A 85 -12.80 3.77 -5.04
C SER A 85 -12.87 5.24 -5.46
N ALA A 86 -12.80 5.51 -6.78
CA ALA A 86 -13.03 6.85 -7.31
C ALA A 86 -14.49 7.32 -7.09
N MET A 87 -15.48 6.43 -7.22
CA MET A 87 -16.88 6.73 -6.94
C MET A 87 -17.10 7.02 -5.45
N LEU A 88 -16.57 6.19 -4.56
CA LEU A 88 -16.63 6.41 -3.10
C LEU A 88 -15.96 7.72 -2.69
N PHE A 89 -14.83 8.06 -3.31
CA PHE A 89 -14.19 9.36 -3.10
C PHE A 89 -15.10 10.51 -3.51
N LYS A 90 -15.73 10.44 -4.70
CA LYS A 90 -16.66 11.47 -5.17
C LYS A 90 -17.87 11.64 -4.25
N VAL A 91 -18.40 10.54 -3.73
CA VAL A 91 -19.50 10.55 -2.75
C VAL A 91 -19.05 11.24 -1.46
N ARG A 92 -17.92 10.81 -0.89
CA ARG A 92 -17.38 11.39 0.34
C ARG A 92 -17.06 12.88 0.21
N ALA A 93 -16.57 13.31 -0.95
CA ALA A 93 -16.27 14.71 -1.24
C ALA A 93 -17.51 15.53 -1.65
N GLY A 94 -18.69 14.91 -1.80
CA GLY A 94 -19.91 15.59 -2.24
C GLY A 94 -19.86 16.09 -3.70
N VAL A 95 -18.95 15.52 -4.50
CA VAL A 95 -18.74 15.87 -5.92
C VAL A 95 -19.28 14.80 -6.87
N LEU A 96 -19.95 13.77 -6.36
CA LEU A 96 -20.65 12.82 -7.20
C LEU A 96 -21.77 13.54 -7.95
N ARG A 97 -21.66 13.55 -9.27
CA ARG A 97 -22.61 14.22 -10.18
C ARG A 97 -23.83 13.35 -10.40
N THR A 98 -24.62 13.14 -9.36
CA THR A 98 -25.89 12.41 -9.47
C THR A 98 -26.92 13.26 -10.22
N ARG A 99 -27.99 12.64 -10.72
CA ARG A 99 -29.11 13.34 -11.33
C ARG A 99 -29.81 14.29 -10.34
N MET A 100 -29.99 13.87 -9.09
CA MET A 100 -30.45 14.78 -8.03
C MET A 100 -29.50 15.95 -7.78
N TRP A 101 -28.19 15.73 -7.91
CA TRP A 101 -27.23 16.84 -7.87
C TRP A 101 -27.44 17.78 -9.06
N ARG A 102 -27.61 17.27 -10.29
CA ARG A 102 -27.83 18.08 -11.50
C ARG A 102 -29.14 18.88 -11.46
N ARG A 103 -30.19 18.34 -10.84
CA ARG A 103 -31.48 19.02 -10.67
C ARG A 103 -31.41 20.38 -9.97
N LYS A 104 -30.35 20.64 -9.21
CA LYS A 104 -30.12 21.98 -8.62
C LYS A 104 -29.84 23.07 -9.67
N TRP A 105 -29.45 22.69 -10.88
CA TRP A 105 -29.14 23.60 -11.99
C TRP A 105 -30.03 23.38 -13.22
N ASP A 106 -30.73 22.26 -13.31
CA ASP A 106 -31.65 21.94 -14.39
C ASP A 106 -32.91 21.26 -13.83
N ASP A 107 -34.00 22.01 -13.70
CA ASP A 107 -35.28 21.51 -13.17
C ASP A 107 -35.91 20.42 -14.05
N ALA A 108 -35.53 20.34 -15.33
CA ALA A 108 -36.00 19.33 -16.26
C ALA A 108 -35.24 17.99 -16.14
N GLU A 109 -34.16 17.94 -15.35
CA GLU A 109 -33.37 16.72 -15.18
C GLU A 109 -34.22 15.60 -14.56
N GLU A 110 -34.20 14.45 -15.24
CA GLU A 110 -34.77 13.19 -14.74
C GLU A 110 -34.08 12.80 -13.43
N VAL A 111 -34.84 12.56 -12.37
CA VAL A 111 -34.28 12.29 -11.03
C VAL A 111 -34.04 10.83 -10.73
N MET A 112 -34.67 9.92 -11.46
CA MET A 112 -34.59 8.49 -11.20
C MET A 112 -33.17 7.96 -11.44
N CYS A 113 -32.76 6.98 -10.66
CA CYS A 113 -31.46 6.33 -10.80
C CYS A 113 -31.25 5.83 -12.23
N ALA A 114 -30.16 6.25 -12.87
CA ALA A 114 -29.83 5.79 -14.22
C ALA A 114 -29.53 4.28 -14.30
N VAL A 115 -29.29 3.62 -13.16
CA VAL A 115 -28.95 2.19 -13.11
C VAL A 115 -30.17 1.33 -12.82
N CYS A 116 -30.89 1.59 -11.72
CA CYS A 116 -32.05 0.77 -11.35
C CYS A 116 -33.40 1.35 -11.80
N GLY A 117 -33.52 2.67 -11.99
CA GLY A 117 -34.81 3.31 -12.32
C GLY A 117 -35.86 3.33 -11.20
N GLU A 118 -35.61 2.67 -10.06
CA GLU A 118 -36.62 2.47 -9.00
C GLU A 118 -36.64 3.57 -7.93
N GLU A 119 -35.49 4.16 -7.61
CA GLU A 119 -35.34 5.23 -6.61
C GLU A 119 -34.66 6.47 -7.22
N GLU A 120 -34.83 7.63 -6.59
CA GLU A 120 -34.11 8.85 -6.98
C GLU A 120 -32.59 8.63 -6.92
N GLU A 121 -31.86 9.21 -7.88
CA GLU A 121 -30.41 9.12 -7.99
C GLU A 121 -29.74 10.03 -6.95
N MET A 122 -29.77 9.60 -5.70
CA MET A 122 -29.01 10.18 -4.60
C MET A 122 -27.73 9.39 -4.35
N ALA A 123 -26.74 10.03 -3.72
CA ALA A 123 -25.50 9.37 -3.34
C ALA A 123 -25.74 8.16 -2.43
N GLU A 124 -26.74 8.25 -1.53
CA GLU A 124 -27.15 7.14 -0.67
C GLU A 124 -27.70 5.96 -1.48
N ASN A 125 -28.58 6.23 -2.44
CA ASN A 125 -29.13 5.18 -3.30
C ASN A 125 -27.98 4.51 -4.10
N ILE A 126 -27.14 5.28 -4.79
CA ILE A 126 -26.01 4.75 -5.58
C ILE A 126 -25.08 3.86 -4.74
N VAL A 127 -24.78 4.25 -3.50
CA VAL A 127 -23.78 3.54 -2.68
C VAL A 127 -24.37 2.41 -1.84
N LEU A 128 -25.58 2.58 -1.31
CA LEU A 128 -26.12 1.70 -0.27
C LEU A 128 -27.37 0.94 -0.69
N ARG A 129 -28.15 1.42 -1.65
CA ARG A 129 -29.49 0.87 -1.94
C ARG A 129 -29.66 0.33 -3.36
N CYS A 130 -28.84 0.77 -4.30
CA CYS A 130 -28.96 0.36 -5.69
C CYS A 130 -28.48 -1.09 -5.87
N GLU A 131 -29.42 -2.03 -5.86
CA GLU A 131 -29.13 -3.47 -6.00
C GLU A 131 -28.51 -3.83 -7.36
N GLN A 132 -28.73 -2.99 -8.37
CA GLN A 132 -28.16 -3.14 -9.71
C GLN A 132 -26.69 -2.66 -9.80
N LEU A 133 -26.20 -1.92 -8.78
CA LEU A 133 -24.79 -1.53 -8.63
C LEU A 133 -24.01 -2.54 -7.75
N ASN A 134 -24.37 -3.81 -7.83
CA ASN A 134 -23.63 -4.88 -7.16
C ASN A 134 -22.46 -5.34 -8.05
N PRO A 135 -21.20 -4.99 -7.74
CA PRO A 135 -20.07 -5.60 -8.44
C PRO A 135 -20.16 -7.12 -8.26
N HIS A 136 -20.02 -7.86 -9.35
CA HIS A 136 -20.00 -9.32 -9.33
C HIS A 136 -18.83 -9.76 -8.46
N HIS A 137 -19.10 -10.07 -7.20
CA HIS A 137 -18.16 -10.69 -6.30
C HIS A 137 -18.20 -12.21 -6.56
N PRO A 138 -17.07 -12.92 -6.43
CA PRO A 138 -17.10 -14.38 -6.38
C PRO A 138 -18.15 -14.79 -5.33
N SER A 139 -18.99 -15.77 -5.66
CA SER A 139 -20.21 -16.14 -4.92
C SER A 139 -20.02 -16.43 -3.42
N ASP A 140 -18.78 -16.55 -2.97
CA ASP A 140 -18.39 -16.87 -1.59
C ASP A 140 -17.82 -15.66 -0.81
N THR A 141 -17.89 -14.44 -1.37
CA THR A 141 -17.38 -13.22 -0.70
C THR A 141 -18.49 -12.23 -0.39
N THR A 142 -18.54 -11.74 0.85
CA THR A 142 -19.41 -10.62 1.24
C THR A 142 -19.00 -9.32 0.52
N MET A 143 -19.90 -8.34 0.40
CA MET A 143 -19.59 -7.00 -0.14
C MET A 143 -18.37 -6.36 0.56
N ALA A 144 -18.22 -6.56 1.86
CA ALA A 144 -17.08 -6.05 2.62
C ALA A 144 -15.75 -6.73 2.22
N GLU A 145 -15.76 -8.02 1.89
CA GLU A 145 -14.59 -8.74 1.36
C GLU A 145 -14.30 -8.35 -0.09
N ALA A 146 -15.33 -8.20 -0.93
CA ALA A 146 -15.19 -7.76 -2.31
C ALA A 146 -14.61 -6.34 -2.42
N LEU A 147 -14.96 -5.47 -1.47
CA LEU A 147 -14.42 -4.11 -1.33
C LEU A 147 -13.06 -4.08 -0.59
N GLY A 148 -12.53 -5.23 -0.16
CA GLY A 148 -11.22 -5.34 0.49
C GLY A 148 -11.16 -4.82 1.93
N PHE A 149 -12.32 -4.63 2.58
CA PHE A 149 -12.37 -4.24 4.01
C PHE A 149 -12.11 -5.42 4.94
N ILE A 150 -12.34 -6.65 4.47
CA ILE A 150 -12.11 -7.90 5.21
C ILE A 150 -11.23 -8.81 4.35
N ALA A 151 -10.16 -9.34 4.95
CA ALA A 151 -9.32 -10.32 4.28
C ALA A 151 -10.09 -11.64 4.13
N HIS A 152 -10.37 -12.05 2.89
CA HIS A 152 -10.91 -13.38 2.63
C HIS A 152 -9.80 -14.42 2.94
N PRO A 153 -10.03 -15.39 3.84
CA PRO A 153 -9.06 -16.46 4.08
C PRO A 153 -8.85 -17.26 2.79
N PRO A 154 -7.62 -17.65 2.43
CA PRO A 154 -7.41 -18.44 1.22
C PRO A 154 -8.27 -19.71 1.28
N PRO A 155 -8.97 -20.10 0.19
CA PRO A 155 -9.75 -21.32 0.17
C PRO A 155 -8.82 -22.50 0.47
N GLY A 156 -9.21 -23.31 1.46
CA GLY A 156 -8.38 -24.33 2.08
C GLY A 156 -7.60 -25.18 1.07
N GLY A 157 -6.29 -24.98 1.05
CA GLY A 157 -5.33 -25.85 0.38
C GLY A 157 -4.30 -26.28 1.41
N ALA A 158 -4.38 -27.54 1.82
CA ALA A 158 -3.43 -28.17 2.72
C ALA A 158 -1.99 -27.93 2.23
N LEU A 159 -1.19 -27.22 3.03
CA LEU A 159 0.26 -27.34 2.91
C LEU A 159 0.61 -28.72 3.46
N GLY A 160 0.73 -29.68 2.56
CA GLY A 160 1.36 -30.96 2.83
C GLY A 160 2.78 -30.70 3.34
N THR A 161 3.07 -31.20 4.54
CA THR A 161 4.42 -31.36 5.02
C THR A 161 5.05 -32.51 4.25
N ASP A 162 5.78 -32.21 3.19
CA ASP A 162 6.63 -33.22 2.57
C ASP A 162 7.93 -33.30 3.36
N ASP A 163 7.93 -34.33 4.21
CA ASP A 163 9.05 -34.83 4.99
C ASP A 163 10.26 -35.14 4.10
N THR A 164 11.40 -34.77 4.66
CA THR A 164 12.72 -35.27 4.27
C THR A 164 12.78 -36.78 4.49
N THR A 165 13.00 -37.57 3.43
CA THR A 165 13.61 -38.90 3.55
C THR A 165 14.42 -39.20 2.30
N GLY A 166 15.72 -39.36 2.48
CA GLY A 166 16.65 -39.73 1.42
C GLY A 166 16.47 -41.17 0.95
N ALA A 167 16.81 -41.42 -0.32
CA ALA A 167 17.15 -42.73 -0.80
C ALA A 167 18.26 -42.61 -1.87
N SER A 168 19.35 -43.32 -1.56
CA SER A 168 20.50 -43.63 -2.41
C SER A 168 20.09 -44.43 -3.65
N GLY A 169 20.74 -44.20 -4.80
CA GLY A 169 20.58 -45.01 -6.00
C GLY A 169 21.59 -44.64 -7.11
N ALA A 170 22.53 -45.56 -7.38
CA ALA A 170 23.65 -45.47 -8.33
C ALA A 170 23.25 -45.33 -9.82
N PRO A 171 24.18 -44.97 -10.74
CA PRO A 171 23.90 -44.89 -12.17
C PRO A 171 24.22 -46.22 -12.89
N PRO A 172 23.49 -46.59 -13.96
CA PRO A 172 24.01 -47.53 -14.95
C PRO A 172 24.57 -46.78 -16.16
N GLY A 173 25.75 -47.20 -16.58
CA GLY A 173 26.35 -46.82 -17.85
C GLY A 173 25.70 -47.53 -19.04
N GLY A 174 25.89 -46.91 -20.20
CA GLY A 174 25.66 -47.41 -21.54
C GLY A 174 26.44 -46.52 -22.50
#